data_AF-A0A7A2LIN4-F1
#
_entry.id   AF-A0A7A2LIN4-F1
#
_cell.length_a   1.000
_cell.length_b   1.000
_cell.length_c   1.000
_cell.angle_alpha   90.00
_cell.angle_beta   90.00
_cell.angle_gamma   90.00
#
_symmetry.space_group_name_H-M   'P 1'
#
loop_
_entity.id
_entity.type
_entity.pdbx_description
1 polymer ?
#
loop_
_entity_poly.entity_id
_entity_poly.type
_entity_poly.pdbx_seq_one_letter_code
_entity_poly.pdbx_strand_id
1 'polypeptide(L)'
;QQSENEVTGGRQLTDNPKEVARMLKKDGKDSDIRIGDLPIIRDSEIQNFCLHGTVGAGKSEVIRRLANYARQRGDMVVIYDRSGEFVKSYYDPSIDKILNPLDARCAAWDLWKECLTQPDFDNTANTLIPMGTKEDPFWQGSGRTIFAEAAYLMRNDPNRSYSKLVDTLLSIKIEKLRTFLRNSPAANLVEEKIEKTAISIRAVLTNYVKAIRYLQGIEHNGESFT
;
A
#
# COMPACT_ATOMS: atom_id res chain seq x y z
N GLN A 1 2.84 -56.63 -28.15
CA GLN A 1 2.65 -55.18 -28.29
C GLN A 1 2.11 -54.67 -26.98
N GLN A 2 2.94 -53.99 -26.17
CA GLN A 2 2.47 -53.30 -24.97
C GLN A 2 1.80 -52.00 -25.41
N SER A 3 0.60 -51.73 -24.91
CA SER A 3 -0.12 -50.48 -25.14
C SER A 3 0.68 -49.32 -24.56
N GLU A 4 1.09 -48.38 -25.40
CA GLU A 4 1.62 -47.10 -24.91
C GLU A 4 0.47 -46.28 -24.33
N ASN A 5 0.71 -45.64 -23.19
CA ASN A 5 -0.27 -44.76 -22.58
C ASN A 5 -0.43 -43.50 -23.45
N GLU A 6 -1.65 -43.25 -23.91
CA GLU A 6 -1.98 -42.03 -24.65
C GLU A 6 -2.30 -40.89 -23.67
N VAL A 7 -1.60 -39.77 -23.79
CA VAL A 7 -1.91 -38.55 -23.02
C VAL A 7 -3.03 -37.80 -23.73
N THR A 8 -4.24 -37.87 -23.17
CA THR A 8 -5.44 -37.23 -23.75
C THR A 8 -5.63 -35.76 -23.35
N GLY A 9 -4.81 -35.26 -22.43
CA GLY A 9 -4.79 -33.86 -21.99
C GLY A 9 -4.24 -33.68 -20.57
N GLY A 10 -4.27 -32.43 -20.07
CA GLY A 10 -3.89 -32.10 -18.70
C GLY A 10 -2.45 -31.61 -18.53
N ARG A 11 -1.98 -31.58 -17.28
CA ARG A 11 -0.62 -31.13 -16.93
C ARG A 11 0.30 -32.35 -16.84
N GLN A 12 1.41 -32.31 -17.55
CA GLN A 12 2.47 -33.32 -17.46
C GLN A 12 3.56 -32.83 -16.51
N LEU A 13 3.98 -33.69 -15.58
CA LEU A 13 5.08 -33.43 -14.67
C LEU A 13 6.40 -33.94 -15.29
N THR A 14 7.48 -33.19 -15.10
CA THR A 14 8.85 -33.62 -15.40
C THR A 14 9.77 -33.15 -14.29
N ASP A 15 10.71 -34.01 -13.89
CA ASP A 15 11.78 -33.68 -12.93
C ASP A 15 13.01 -33.07 -13.62
N ASN A 16 12.95 -32.87 -14.94
CA ASN A 16 14.04 -32.30 -15.74
C ASN A 16 13.69 -30.90 -16.26
N PRO A 17 14.03 -29.81 -15.53
CA PRO A 17 13.74 -28.44 -15.95
C PRO A 17 14.28 -28.08 -17.34
N LYS A 18 15.35 -28.75 -17.81
CA LYS A 18 15.95 -28.49 -19.11
C LYS A 18 15.03 -28.89 -20.27
N GLU A 19 14.15 -29.86 -20.08
CA GLU A 19 13.14 -30.22 -21.09
C GLU A 19 12.16 -29.09 -21.30
N VAL A 20 11.59 -28.58 -20.21
CA VAL A 20 10.65 -27.44 -20.25
C VAL A 20 11.35 -26.19 -20.80
N ALA A 21 12.58 -25.91 -20.37
CA ALA A 21 13.35 -24.78 -20.90
C ALA A 21 13.59 -24.89 -22.42
N ARG A 22 13.87 -26.10 -22.93
CA ARG A 22 14.04 -26.33 -24.37
C ARG A 22 12.72 -26.18 -25.13
N MET A 23 11.61 -26.63 -24.55
CA MET A 23 10.27 -26.43 -25.11
C MET A 23 9.94 -24.94 -25.23
N LEU A 24 10.11 -24.18 -24.13
CA LEU A 24 9.88 -22.73 -24.13
C LEU A 24 10.74 -22.02 -25.18
N LYS A 25 12.02 -22.39 -25.29
CA LYS A 25 12.92 -21.81 -26.30
C LYS A 25 12.50 -22.16 -27.73
N LYS A 26 12.12 -23.42 -27.98
CA LYS A 26 11.65 -23.87 -29.31
C LYS A 26 10.40 -23.11 -29.75
N ASP A 27 9.51 -22.82 -28.80
CA ASP A 27 8.26 -22.09 -29.04
C ASP A 27 8.44 -20.56 -29.02
N GLY A 28 9.66 -20.06 -28.79
CA GLY A 28 9.94 -18.63 -28.69
C GLY A 28 9.28 -17.96 -27.47
N LYS A 29 9.02 -18.71 -26.40
CA LYS A 29 8.34 -18.28 -25.16
C LYS A 29 9.27 -18.25 -23.95
N ASP A 30 10.58 -18.37 -24.12
CA ASP A 30 11.53 -18.26 -23.02
C ASP A 30 11.71 -16.79 -22.60
N SER A 31 11.61 -16.55 -21.29
CA SER A 31 11.97 -15.29 -20.64
C SER A 31 13.45 -15.29 -20.22
N ASP A 32 14.02 -14.10 -20.08
CA ASP A 32 15.30 -13.85 -19.40
C ASP A 32 15.18 -14.02 -17.87
N ILE A 33 13.98 -13.92 -17.30
CA ILE A 33 13.72 -14.22 -15.88
C ILE A 33 13.71 -15.73 -15.66
N ARG A 34 14.49 -16.19 -14.67
CA ARG A 34 14.59 -17.60 -14.31
C ARG A 34 14.31 -17.85 -12.83
N ILE A 35 13.65 -18.98 -12.56
CA ILE A 35 13.52 -19.56 -11.23
C ILE A 35 14.37 -20.83 -11.19
N GLY A 36 15.58 -20.70 -10.64
CA GLY A 36 16.59 -21.76 -10.76
C GLY A 36 17.03 -21.91 -12.22
N ASP A 37 16.99 -23.15 -12.72
CA ASP A 37 17.38 -23.44 -14.12
C ASP A 37 16.26 -23.19 -15.13
N LEU A 38 15.04 -22.91 -14.66
CA LEU A 38 13.84 -22.81 -15.50
C LEU A 38 13.53 -21.35 -15.85
N PRO A 39 13.53 -20.96 -17.14
CA PRO A 39 12.96 -19.68 -17.54
C PRO A 39 11.45 -19.69 -17.32
N ILE A 40 10.91 -18.57 -16.86
CA ILE A 40 9.45 -18.37 -16.87
C ILE A 40 8.96 -18.22 -18.32
N ILE A 41 7.64 -18.29 -18.50
CA ILE A 41 7.03 -17.96 -19.79
C ILE A 41 7.23 -16.47 -20.05
N ARG A 42 7.66 -16.11 -21.26
CA ARG A 42 7.82 -14.72 -21.68
C ARG A 42 6.54 -13.93 -21.40
N ASP A 43 6.70 -12.72 -20.86
CA ASP A 43 5.63 -11.80 -20.47
C ASP A 43 4.67 -12.37 -19.42
N SER A 44 5.06 -13.40 -18.66
CA SER A 44 4.25 -13.89 -17.53
C SER A 44 4.49 -13.10 -16.25
N GLU A 45 5.55 -12.28 -16.18
CA GLU A 45 5.81 -11.43 -15.02
C GLU A 45 4.69 -10.41 -14.75
N ILE A 46 3.96 -9.99 -15.79
CA ILE A 46 2.81 -9.08 -15.67
C ILE A 46 1.52 -9.78 -15.21
N GLN A 47 1.53 -11.12 -15.09
CA GLN A 47 0.38 -11.93 -14.67
C GLN A 47 0.37 -12.21 -13.16
N ASN A 48 1.30 -11.60 -12.41
CA ASN A 48 1.55 -11.81 -10.98
C ASN A 48 2.13 -13.18 -10.63
N PHE A 49 2.84 -13.24 -9.49
CA PHE A 49 3.35 -14.48 -8.90
C PHE A 49 2.65 -14.78 -7.59
N CYS A 50 2.35 -16.06 -7.35
CA CYS A 50 1.93 -16.57 -6.05
C CYS A 50 2.99 -17.55 -5.52
N LEU A 51 3.69 -17.17 -4.45
CA LEU A 51 4.69 -18.01 -3.79
C LEU A 51 4.09 -18.65 -2.54
N HIS A 52 3.84 -19.96 -2.59
CA HIS A 52 3.26 -20.72 -1.49
C HIS A 52 4.28 -21.70 -0.90
N GLY A 53 4.37 -21.75 0.44
CA GLY A 53 5.29 -22.66 1.14
C GLY A 53 5.47 -22.31 2.61
N THR A 54 6.04 -23.23 3.40
CA THR A 54 6.32 -23.04 4.83
C THR A 54 7.43 -22.02 5.09
N VAL A 55 7.62 -21.63 6.35
CA VAL A 55 8.78 -20.83 6.77
C VAL A 55 10.06 -21.60 6.44
N GLY A 56 11.07 -20.93 5.88
CA GLY A 56 12.32 -21.57 5.44
C GLY A 56 12.29 -22.20 4.05
N ALA A 57 11.14 -22.29 3.37
CA ALA A 57 11.03 -22.89 2.03
C ALA A 57 11.66 -22.05 0.88
N GLY A 58 12.40 -20.97 1.18
CA GLY A 58 13.08 -20.16 0.18
C GLY A 58 12.22 -19.10 -0.54
N LYS A 59 10.99 -18.83 -0.08
CA LYS A 59 10.12 -17.80 -0.71
C LYS A 59 10.81 -16.43 -0.85
N SER A 60 11.45 -15.94 0.22
CA SER A 60 12.18 -14.67 0.20
C SER A 60 13.36 -14.69 -0.77
N GLU A 61 13.98 -15.85 -1.00
CA GLU A 61 15.07 -16.00 -1.96
C GLU A 61 14.58 -15.87 -3.40
N VAL A 62 13.41 -16.43 -3.71
CA VAL A 62 12.76 -16.21 -5.02
C VAL A 62 12.47 -14.72 -5.22
N ILE A 63 11.91 -14.03 -4.21
CA ILE A 63 11.65 -12.58 -4.29
C ILE A 63 12.94 -11.79 -4.53
N ARG A 64 14.05 -12.13 -3.84
CA ARG A 64 15.35 -11.49 -4.07
C ARG A 64 15.84 -11.64 -5.50
N ARG A 65 15.69 -12.83 -6.08
CA ARG A 65 16.07 -13.07 -7.49
C ARG A 65 15.22 -12.24 -8.45
N LEU A 66 13.92 -12.17 -8.23
CA LEU A 66 13.03 -11.31 -9.03
C LEU A 66 13.40 -9.83 -8.89
N ALA A 67 13.73 -9.37 -7.67
CA ALA A 67 14.20 -8.01 -7.43
C ALA A 67 15.53 -7.71 -8.15
N ASN A 68 16.45 -8.68 -8.25
CA ASN A 68 17.69 -8.53 -9.01
C ASN A 68 17.41 -8.32 -10.51
N TYR A 69 16.48 -9.08 -11.10
CA TYR A 69 16.07 -8.88 -12.49
C TYR A 69 15.49 -7.48 -12.70
N ALA A 70 14.57 -7.07 -11.83
CA ALA A 70 13.96 -5.74 -11.90
C ALA A 70 15.03 -4.63 -11.79
N ARG A 71 15.96 -4.74 -10.83
CA ARG A 71 17.08 -3.79 -10.66
C ARG A 71 17.96 -3.71 -11.91
N GLN A 72 18.31 -4.85 -12.51
CA GLN A 72 19.14 -4.90 -13.72
C GLN A 72 18.44 -4.28 -14.93
N ARG A 73 17.12 -4.44 -15.05
CA ARG A 73 16.31 -3.84 -16.11
C ARG A 73 16.02 -2.35 -15.87
N GLY A 74 16.20 -1.85 -14.65
CA GLY A 74 15.82 -0.50 -14.26
C GLY A 74 14.32 -0.36 -13.98
N ASP A 75 13.64 -1.46 -13.69
CA ASP A 75 12.21 -1.47 -13.38
C ASP A 75 11.95 -0.81 -12.02
N MET A 76 10.84 -0.06 -11.91
CA MET A 76 10.39 0.48 -10.63
C MET A 76 9.77 -0.62 -9.77
N VAL A 77 10.25 -0.75 -8.53
CA VAL A 77 9.77 -1.76 -7.58
C VAL A 77 9.35 -1.11 -6.27
N VAL A 78 8.18 -1.48 -5.78
CA VAL A 78 7.72 -1.15 -4.42
C VAL A 78 7.78 -2.42 -3.58
N ILE A 79 8.58 -2.41 -2.52
CA ILE A 79 8.76 -3.56 -1.62
C ILE A 79 8.15 -3.25 -0.25
N TYR A 80 7.14 -4.03 0.15
CA TYR A 80 6.65 -4.03 1.53
C TYR A 80 7.60 -4.87 2.41
N ASP A 81 8.60 -4.22 2.98
CA ASP A 81 9.65 -4.87 3.77
C ASP A 81 9.38 -4.82 5.28
N ARG A 82 8.56 -5.74 5.77
CA ARG A 82 8.20 -5.81 7.20
C ARG A 82 9.41 -6.07 8.11
N SER A 83 10.41 -6.83 7.65
CA SER A 83 11.57 -7.22 8.48
C SER A 83 12.77 -6.29 8.34
N GLY A 84 12.79 -5.39 7.35
CA GLY A 84 13.94 -4.54 7.03
C GLY A 84 15.08 -5.28 6.33
N GLU A 85 14.86 -6.52 5.86
CA GLU A 85 15.90 -7.37 5.26
C GLU A 85 16.21 -6.96 3.82
N PHE A 86 15.22 -6.44 3.10
CA PHE A 86 15.43 -5.92 1.75
C PHE A 86 16.10 -4.55 1.82
N VAL A 87 15.65 -3.65 2.70
CA VAL A 87 16.32 -2.37 2.94
C VAL A 87 17.79 -2.61 3.32
N LYS A 88 18.07 -3.54 4.23
CA LYS A 88 19.45 -3.88 4.62
C LYS A 88 20.33 -4.36 3.44
N SER A 89 19.75 -5.08 2.49
CA SER A 89 20.52 -5.74 1.42
C SER A 89 20.56 -4.96 0.10
N TYR A 90 19.54 -4.15 -0.18
CA TYR A 90 19.33 -3.53 -1.50
C TYR A 90 19.35 -2.01 -1.48
N TYR A 91 19.15 -1.36 -0.32
CA TYR A 91 18.96 0.09 -0.27
C TYR A 91 20.19 0.84 -0.78
N ASP A 92 19.99 1.61 -1.84
CA ASP A 92 20.93 2.56 -2.39
C ASP A 92 20.38 3.98 -2.20
N PRO A 93 20.97 4.81 -1.32
CA PRO A 93 20.47 6.15 -1.04
C PRO A 93 20.49 7.10 -2.25
N SER A 94 21.20 6.75 -3.34
CA SER A 94 21.24 7.57 -4.54
C SER A 94 19.99 7.44 -5.43
N ILE A 95 19.21 6.36 -5.26
CA ILE A 95 18.06 6.05 -6.13
C ILE A 95 16.83 5.54 -5.38
N ASP A 96 16.99 4.98 -4.18
CA ASP A 96 15.91 4.35 -3.42
C ASP A 96 15.30 5.30 -2.38
N LYS A 97 13.98 5.22 -2.24
CA LYS A 97 13.22 5.96 -1.23
C LYS A 97 12.70 5.03 -0.14
N ILE A 98 12.81 5.44 1.12
CA ILE A 98 12.23 4.73 2.26
C ILE A 98 10.95 5.45 2.69
N LEU A 99 9.85 4.70 2.82
CA LEU A 99 8.60 5.17 3.41
C LEU A 99 8.38 4.46 4.75
N ASN A 100 9.09 4.93 5.77
CA ASN A 100 8.96 4.46 7.15
C ASN A 100 9.07 5.65 8.11
N PRO A 101 7.97 6.09 8.73
CA PRO A 101 7.97 7.24 9.63
C PRO A 101 8.92 7.20 10.82
N LEU A 102 9.40 6.01 11.18
CA LEU A 102 10.32 5.80 12.30
C LEU A 102 11.78 5.63 11.84
N ASP A 103 12.04 5.72 10.54
CA ASP A 103 13.40 5.70 9.96
C ASP A 103 13.85 7.13 9.65
N ALA A 104 15.04 7.51 10.12
CA ALA A 104 15.60 8.84 9.89
C ALA A 104 15.81 9.17 8.40
N ARG A 105 15.84 8.15 7.53
CA ARG A 105 16.00 8.29 6.07
C ARG A 105 14.66 8.38 5.33
N CYS A 106 13.54 8.45 6.06
CA CYS A 106 12.21 8.50 5.45
C CYS A 106 12.09 9.70 4.50
N ALA A 107 11.67 9.44 3.27
CA ALA A 107 11.36 10.48 2.30
C ALA A 107 10.20 11.35 2.83
N ALA A 108 10.17 12.61 2.41
CA ALA A 108 9.07 13.51 2.73
C ALA A 108 7.82 13.08 1.96
N TRP A 109 6.84 12.53 2.68
CA TRP A 109 5.53 12.23 2.13
C TRP A 109 4.55 13.30 2.61
N ASP A 110 3.94 14.03 1.67
CA ASP A 110 3.00 15.12 1.94
C ASP A 110 1.66 14.79 1.30
N LEU A 111 0.68 14.42 2.14
CA LEU A 111 -0.67 14.04 1.74
C LEU A 111 -1.31 15.06 0.79
N TRP A 112 -1.08 16.34 1.02
CA TRP A 112 -1.70 17.41 0.24
C TRP A 112 -0.97 17.72 -1.07
N LYS A 113 0.25 17.20 -1.26
CA LYS A 113 0.91 17.16 -2.58
C LYS A 113 0.44 15.97 -3.41
N GLU A 114 0.20 14.83 -2.75
CA GLU A 114 -0.33 13.62 -3.41
C GLU A 114 -1.80 13.79 -3.82
N CYS A 115 -2.62 14.40 -2.96
CA CYS A 115 -4.05 14.59 -3.19
C CYS A 115 -4.35 15.94 -3.82
N LEU A 116 -4.71 15.94 -5.11
CA LEU A 116 -4.97 17.16 -5.89
C LEU A 116 -6.45 17.54 -5.91
N THR A 117 -7.34 16.59 -5.67
CA THR A 117 -8.79 16.72 -5.76
C THR A 117 -9.47 16.07 -4.56
N GLN A 118 -10.74 16.40 -4.29
CA GLN A 118 -11.51 15.78 -3.21
C GLN A 118 -11.53 14.23 -3.30
N PRO A 119 -11.75 13.61 -4.49
CA PRO A 119 -11.67 12.16 -4.65
C PRO A 119 -10.33 11.53 -4.22
N ASP A 120 -9.21 12.25 -4.32
CA ASP A 120 -7.91 11.72 -3.86
C ASP A 120 -7.87 11.58 -2.33
N PHE A 121 -8.47 12.54 -1.62
CA PHE A 121 -8.63 12.46 -0.17
C PHE A 121 -9.61 11.35 0.23
N ASP A 122 -10.69 11.16 -0.53
CA ASP A 122 -11.63 10.06 -0.32
C ASP A 122 -10.95 8.70 -0.50
N ASN A 123 -10.12 8.55 -1.55
CA ASN A 123 -9.33 7.35 -1.79
C ASN A 123 -8.33 7.09 -0.65
N THR A 124 -7.67 8.13 -0.15
CA THR A 124 -6.79 8.02 1.02
C THR A 124 -7.58 7.56 2.25
N ALA A 125 -8.75 8.14 2.50
CA ALA A 125 -9.62 7.76 3.61
C ALA A 125 -10.05 6.29 3.52
N ASN A 126 -10.37 5.82 2.32
CA ASN A 126 -10.76 4.43 2.04
C ASN A 126 -9.65 3.43 2.36
N THR A 127 -8.40 3.77 2.05
CA THR A 127 -7.22 2.97 2.39
C THR A 127 -6.91 3.01 3.89
N LEU A 128 -6.99 4.19 4.51
CA LEU A 128 -6.66 4.38 5.93
C LEU A 128 -7.67 3.70 6.87
N ILE A 129 -8.96 3.75 6.52
CA ILE A 129 -10.07 3.26 7.33
C ILE A 129 -10.70 2.08 6.58
N PRO A 130 -10.27 0.83 6.80
CA PRO A 130 -10.87 -0.32 6.14
C PRO A 130 -12.34 -0.52 6.54
N MET A 131 -13.16 -1.00 5.59
CA MET A 131 -14.53 -1.42 5.90
C MET A 131 -14.54 -2.90 6.25
N GLY A 132 -15.04 -3.20 7.46
CA GLY A 132 -15.35 -4.57 7.85
C GLY A 132 -16.66 -5.04 7.22
N THR A 133 -16.84 -6.37 7.13
CA THR A 133 -18.10 -6.98 6.66
C THR A 133 -19.13 -7.20 7.77
N LYS A 134 -18.73 -7.04 9.03
CA LYS A 134 -19.57 -7.30 10.21
C LYS A 134 -20.04 -6.06 10.94
N GLU A 135 -19.30 -4.96 10.81
CA GLU A 135 -19.61 -3.69 11.48
C GLU A 135 -20.56 -2.88 10.60
N ASP A 136 -21.41 -2.06 11.22
CA ASP A 136 -22.31 -1.18 10.48
C ASP A 136 -21.51 -0.18 9.63
N PRO A 137 -21.64 -0.20 8.29
CA PRO A 137 -20.94 0.68 7.35
C PRO A 137 -21.02 2.16 7.69
N PHE A 138 -22.07 2.60 8.38
CA PHE A 138 -22.28 3.98 8.76
C PHE A 138 -21.11 4.55 9.55
N TRP A 139 -20.53 3.79 10.47
CA TRP A 139 -19.51 4.32 11.39
C TRP A 139 -18.17 4.57 10.68
N GLN A 140 -17.68 3.60 9.89
CA GLN A 140 -16.46 3.75 9.12
C GLN A 140 -16.68 4.74 7.97
N GLY A 141 -17.84 4.69 7.32
CA GLY A 141 -18.22 5.64 6.27
C GLY A 141 -18.18 7.09 6.77
N SER A 142 -18.81 7.35 7.92
CA SER A 142 -18.79 8.68 8.54
C SER A 142 -17.37 9.11 8.93
N GLY A 143 -16.56 8.18 9.45
CA GLY A 143 -15.15 8.43 9.75
C GLY A 143 -14.34 8.81 8.51
N ARG A 144 -14.55 8.11 7.38
CA ARG A 144 -13.92 8.41 6.09
C ARG A 144 -14.30 9.81 5.59
N THR A 145 -15.58 10.15 5.61
CA THR A 145 -16.07 11.47 5.19
C THR A 145 -15.47 12.58 6.05
N ILE A 146 -15.45 12.42 7.38
CA ILE A 146 -14.83 13.41 8.28
C ILE A 146 -13.34 13.58 7.99
N PHE A 147 -12.61 12.48 7.80
CA PHE A 147 -11.18 12.53 7.49
C PHE A 147 -10.91 13.25 6.15
N ALA A 148 -11.60 12.85 5.08
CA ALA A 148 -11.39 13.37 3.74
C ALA A 148 -11.71 14.87 3.67
N GLU A 149 -12.86 15.30 4.21
CA GLU A 149 -13.27 16.70 4.25
C GLU A 149 -12.31 17.56 5.09
N ALA A 150 -11.91 17.07 6.26
CA ALA A 150 -10.97 17.80 7.10
C ALA A 150 -9.60 17.95 6.42
N ALA A 151 -9.08 16.88 5.82
CA ALA A 151 -7.81 16.93 5.12
C ALA A 151 -7.87 17.86 3.90
N TYR A 152 -8.95 17.78 3.10
CA TYR A 152 -9.16 18.65 1.95
C TYR A 152 -9.26 20.13 2.33
N LEU A 153 -10.07 20.47 3.34
CA LEU A 153 -10.17 21.86 3.83
C LEU A 153 -8.82 22.39 4.32
N MET A 154 -8.04 21.54 5.01
CA MET A 154 -6.73 21.91 5.53
C MET A 154 -5.69 22.18 4.42
N ARG A 155 -5.94 21.76 3.17
CA ARG A 155 -5.04 22.02 2.05
C ARG A 155 -4.73 23.50 1.84
N ASN A 156 -5.73 24.35 2.06
CA ASN A 156 -5.61 25.81 1.87
C ASN A 156 -5.09 26.53 3.13
N ASP A 157 -4.77 25.80 4.19
CA ASP A 157 -4.23 26.37 5.43
C ASP A 157 -2.72 26.58 5.28
N PRO A 158 -2.20 27.82 5.44
CA PRO A 158 -0.76 28.09 5.32
C PRO A 158 0.07 27.39 6.39
N ASN A 159 -0.57 26.96 7.49
CA ASN A 159 0.05 26.23 8.58
C ASN A 159 -0.40 24.75 8.60
N ARG A 160 -0.77 24.19 7.45
CA ARG A 160 -1.12 22.77 7.33
C ARG A 160 0.05 21.88 7.78
N SER A 161 -0.28 20.86 8.56
CA SER A 161 0.67 19.84 9.03
C SER A 161 -0.10 18.62 9.52
N TYR A 162 0.55 17.45 9.56
CA TYR A 162 -0.08 16.25 10.12
C TYR A 162 -0.43 16.45 11.60
N SER A 163 0.37 17.22 12.34
CA SER A 163 0.09 17.55 13.74
C SER A 163 -1.23 18.31 13.86
N LYS A 164 -1.41 19.36 13.06
CA LYS A 164 -2.66 20.15 13.02
C LYS A 164 -3.86 19.33 12.56
N LEU A 165 -3.67 18.42 11.61
CA LEU A 165 -4.73 17.52 11.14
C LEU A 165 -5.19 16.59 12.27
N VAL A 166 -4.25 15.92 12.94
CA VAL A 166 -4.56 15.04 14.09
C VAL A 166 -5.23 15.83 15.21
N ASP A 167 -4.72 17.01 15.56
CA ASP A 167 -5.28 17.87 16.61
C ASP A 167 -6.67 18.41 16.30
N THR A 168 -7.03 18.47 15.02
CA THR A 168 -8.37 18.87 14.57
C THR A 168 -9.33 17.69 14.64
N LEU A 169 -8.94 16.54 14.07
CA LEU A 169 -9.74 15.32 14.03
C LEU A 169 -9.98 14.70 15.41
N LEU A 170 -8.96 14.75 16.28
CA LEU A 170 -8.96 14.12 17.60
C LEU A 170 -9.09 15.15 18.74
N SER A 171 -9.50 16.38 18.42
CA SER A 171 -9.71 17.44 19.41
C SER A 171 -10.57 16.93 20.57
N ILE A 172 -10.18 17.24 21.80
CA ILE A 172 -10.94 16.90 23.03
C ILE A 172 -12.35 17.50 22.93
N LYS A 173 -12.41 18.80 22.59
CA LYS A 173 -13.66 19.55 22.37
C LYS A 173 -14.13 19.34 20.94
N ILE A 174 -15.31 18.76 20.78
CA ILE A 174 -15.93 18.46 19.48
C ILE A 174 -16.31 19.75 18.73
N GLU A 175 -16.49 20.86 19.45
CA GLU A 175 -16.75 22.20 18.92
C GLU A 175 -15.68 22.63 17.92
N LYS A 176 -14.40 22.34 18.19
CA LYS A 176 -13.30 22.67 17.27
C LYS A 176 -13.47 21.95 15.93
N LEU A 177 -13.84 20.67 15.97
CA LEU A 177 -14.09 19.86 14.78
C LEU A 177 -15.34 20.37 14.04
N ARG A 178 -16.42 20.71 14.76
CA ARG A 178 -17.62 21.33 14.17
C ARG A 178 -17.31 22.63 13.44
N THR A 179 -16.57 23.53 14.09
CA THR A 179 -16.17 24.81 13.49
C THR A 179 -15.35 24.58 12.23
N PHE A 180 -14.42 23.63 12.26
CA PHE A 180 -13.58 23.32 11.11
C PHE A 180 -14.39 22.76 9.93
N LEU A 181 -15.40 21.93 10.18
CA LEU A 181 -16.22 21.26 9.16
C LEU A 181 -17.48 22.04 8.75
N ARG A 182 -17.73 23.24 9.31
CA ARG A 182 -19.03 23.94 9.21
C ARG A 182 -19.57 24.11 7.78
N ASN A 183 -18.69 24.27 6.80
CA ASN A 183 -19.05 24.52 5.40
C ASN A 183 -18.77 23.30 4.49
N SER A 184 -18.64 22.11 5.06
CA SER A 184 -18.44 20.87 4.30
C SER A 184 -19.62 19.90 4.43
N PRO A 185 -19.75 18.94 3.51
CA PRO A 185 -20.71 17.83 3.63
C PRO A 185 -20.63 17.07 4.97
N ALA A 186 -19.44 17.04 5.62
CA ALA A 186 -19.25 16.40 6.91
C ALA A 186 -19.86 17.17 8.11
N ALA A 187 -20.31 18.42 7.93
CA ALA A 187 -20.90 19.22 9.02
C ALA A 187 -22.05 18.48 9.73
N ASN A 188 -22.90 17.82 8.96
CA ASN A 188 -24.07 17.08 9.43
C ASN A 188 -23.70 15.89 10.33
N LEU A 189 -22.47 15.37 10.25
CA LEU A 189 -21.97 14.23 11.03
C LEU A 189 -21.43 14.64 12.41
N VAL A 190 -21.25 15.94 12.64
CA VAL A 190 -20.69 16.48 13.89
C VAL A 190 -21.60 17.48 14.60
N GLU A 191 -22.81 17.71 14.10
CA GLU A 191 -23.75 18.68 14.68
C GLU A 191 -24.02 18.46 16.18
N GLU A 192 -24.29 19.57 16.88
CA GLU A 192 -24.60 19.57 18.31
C GLU A 192 -25.79 18.67 18.67
N LYS A 193 -26.83 18.66 17.81
CA LYS A 193 -28.04 17.84 18.02
C LYS A 193 -27.77 16.32 17.99
N ILE A 194 -26.64 15.88 17.43
CA ILE A 194 -26.23 14.47 17.34
C ILE A 194 -24.91 14.19 18.07
N GLU A 195 -24.59 14.97 19.11
CA GLU A 195 -23.28 14.92 19.78
C GLU A 195 -22.85 13.51 20.21
N LYS A 196 -23.75 12.68 20.76
CA LYS A 196 -23.43 11.29 21.13
C LYS A 196 -22.99 10.45 19.92
N THR A 197 -23.67 10.61 18.78
CA THR A 197 -23.33 9.93 17.53
C THR A 197 -21.99 10.43 16.99
N ALA A 198 -21.76 11.75 17.02
CA ALA A 198 -20.49 12.35 16.61
C ALA A 198 -19.30 11.85 17.46
N ILE A 199 -19.50 11.68 18.77
CA ILE A 199 -18.50 11.09 19.67
C ILE A 199 -18.18 9.64 19.27
N SER A 200 -19.18 8.83 18.93
CA SER A 200 -18.99 7.45 18.46
C SER A 200 -18.25 7.40 17.13
N ILE A 201 -18.60 8.26 16.16
CA ILE A 201 -17.89 8.36 14.88
C ILE A 201 -16.42 8.75 15.12
N ARG A 202 -16.17 9.73 16.01
CA ARG A 202 -14.81 10.15 16.39
C ARG A 202 -14.03 9.02 17.05
N ALA A 203 -14.66 8.15 17.83
CA ALA A 203 -14.02 6.98 18.42
C ALA A 203 -13.51 6.00 17.34
N VAL A 204 -14.30 5.77 16.29
CA VAL A 204 -13.87 4.97 15.13
C VAL A 204 -12.73 5.65 14.40
N LEU A 205 -12.84 6.93 14.10
CA LEU A 205 -11.79 7.73 13.46
C LEU A 205 -10.47 7.67 14.24
N THR A 206 -10.55 7.73 15.58
CA THR A 206 -9.39 7.65 16.48
C THR A 206 -8.59 6.37 16.31
N ASN A 207 -9.23 5.24 15.98
CA ASN A 207 -8.53 3.96 15.82
C ASN A 207 -7.58 3.97 14.61
N TYR A 208 -7.92 4.72 13.56
CA TYR A 208 -7.17 4.73 12.31
C TYR A 208 -6.27 5.96 12.18
N VAL A 209 -6.73 7.14 12.61
CA VAL A 209 -5.93 8.39 12.57
C VAL A 209 -4.71 8.34 13.51
N LYS A 210 -4.65 7.40 14.45
CA LYS A 210 -3.41 7.10 15.19
C LYS A 210 -2.22 6.83 14.28
N ALA A 211 -2.41 6.23 13.09
CA ALA A 211 -1.33 6.03 12.13
C ALA A 211 -0.74 7.35 11.62
N ILE A 212 -1.61 8.36 11.41
CA ILE A 212 -1.20 9.71 10.95
C ILE A 212 -0.35 10.43 12.01
N ARG A 213 -0.48 10.07 13.30
CA ARG A 213 0.38 10.65 14.36
C ARG A 213 1.86 10.39 14.13
N TYR A 214 2.21 9.27 13.51
CA TYR A 214 3.61 8.94 13.21
C TYR A 214 4.15 9.77 12.04
N LEU A 215 3.27 10.37 11.22
CA LEU A 215 3.69 11.19 10.08
C LEU A 215 4.11 12.61 10.46
N GLN A 216 3.93 13.02 11.72
CA GLN A 216 4.21 14.38 12.16
C GLN A 216 5.67 14.78 11.90
N GLY A 217 5.85 15.82 11.08
CA GLY A 217 7.14 16.37 10.71
C GLY A 217 7.73 15.77 9.42
N ILE A 218 7.19 14.64 8.93
CA ILE A 218 7.69 13.98 7.72
C ILE A 218 7.43 14.82 6.48
N GLU A 219 6.34 15.59 6.45
CA GLU A 219 6.04 16.51 5.34
C GLU A 219 7.14 17.59 5.15
N HIS A 220 8.01 17.75 6.15
CA HIS A 220 9.15 18.66 6.15
C HIS A 220 10.51 17.94 6.03
N ASN A 221 10.53 16.61 5.88
CA ASN A 221 11.77 15.88 5.60
C ASN A 221 12.37 16.34 4.26
N GLY A 222 13.67 16.09 4.08
CA GLY A 222 14.49 16.62 2.98
C GLY A 222 13.89 16.45 1.58
N GLU A 223 14.21 15.36 0.90
CA GLU A 223 13.70 15.15 -0.46
C GLU A 223 12.24 14.67 -0.47
N SER A 224 11.46 15.27 -1.36
CA SER A 224 10.06 14.92 -1.60
C SER A 224 9.95 13.50 -2.16
N PHE A 225 8.92 12.77 -1.72
CA PHE A 225 8.59 11.47 -2.28
C PHE A 225 8.12 11.57 -3.73
N THR A 226 7.28 12.57 -4.03
CA THR A 226 6.83 12.94 -5.38
C THR A 226 7.53 14.18 -5.92
#